data_AF-A0A270BB97-F1
#
_entry.id   AF-A0A270BB97-F1
#
_cell.length_a   1.000
_cell.length_b   1.000
_cell.length_c   1.000
_cell.angle_alpha   90.00
_cell.angle_beta   90.00
_cell.angle_gamma   90.00
#
_symmetry.space_group_name_H-M   'P 1'
#
loop_
_entity.id
_entity.type
_entity.pdbx_description
1 polymer ?
#
loop_
_entity_poly.entity_id
_entity_poly.type
_entity_poly.pdbx_seq_one_letter_code
_entity_poly.pdbx_strand_id
1 'polypeptide(L)'
;MLSVFHAAEKGRAVRAALAICLLTGMAGCKLVDQKTFNHSAGVEPKPYIPPPPPGPPPVPPLIELVAGTPQTQWKAPVDQIAREALSRKKDVLFVVSCLVPPQANQDNEQSALLELVQHDGRAVMQELIDAGAPEPQVEMSAMPDSSVTKPTVRVYVR
;
A
#
# COMPACT_ATOMS: atom_id res chain seq x y z
N MET A 1 -68.87 36.12 -52.73
CA MET A 1 -68.18 37.43 -52.76
C MET A 1 -66.91 37.35 -51.94
N LEU A 2 -65.74 37.48 -52.56
CA LEU A 2 -64.44 37.57 -51.89
C LEU A 2 -63.56 38.45 -52.77
N SER A 3 -63.18 39.64 -52.30
CA SER A 3 -61.89 40.28 -52.58
C SER A 3 -61.91 41.76 -52.24
N VAL A 4 -61.58 42.13 -50.99
CA VAL A 4 -60.92 43.43 -50.68
C VAL A 4 -60.12 43.33 -49.37
N PHE A 5 -59.08 42.48 -49.26
CA PHE A 5 -58.19 42.51 -48.07
C PHE A 5 -56.75 42.03 -48.36
N HIS A 6 -56.10 42.48 -49.44
CA HIS A 6 -54.71 42.06 -49.74
C HIS A 6 -53.65 43.18 -49.74
N ALA A 7 -54.01 44.43 -49.46
CA ALA A 7 -53.06 45.54 -49.58
C ALA A 7 -52.29 45.89 -48.28
N ALA A 8 -52.77 45.51 -47.09
CA ALA A 8 -52.18 45.95 -45.81
C ALA A 8 -51.09 45.03 -45.22
N GLU A 9 -50.98 43.77 -45.67
CA GLU A 9 -50.10 42.78 -45.04
C GLU A 9 -48.62 42.89 -45.46
N LYS A 10 -48.33 43.37 -46.68
CA LYS A 10 -46.98 43.33 -47.24
C LYS A 10 -45.95 44.20 -46.49
N GLY A 11 -46.34 45.36 -45.97
CA GLY A 11 -45.41 46.25 -45.23
C GLY A 11 -45.05 45.77 -43.82
N ARG A 12 -45.94 45.00 -43.18
CA ARG A 12 -45.74 44.43 -41.84
C ARG A 12 -44.83 43.20 -41.89
N ALA A 13 -45.00 42.36 -42.90
CA ALA A 13 -44.20 41.16 -43.09
C ALA A 13 -42.70 41.47 -43.34
N VAL A 14 -42.40 42.50 -44.15
CA VAL A 14 -41.01 42.89 -44.44
C VAL A 14 -40.30 43.47 -43.21
N ARG A 15 -40.99 44.31 -42.43
CA ARG A 15 -40.45 44.85 -41.18
C ARG A 15 -40.24 43.77 -40.12
N ALA A 16 -41.14 42.80 -40.02
CA ALA A 16 -40.99 41.65 -39.12
C ALA A 16 -39.81 40.77 -39.53
N ALA A 17 -39.63 40.49 -40.83
CA ALA A 17 -38.51 39.70 -41.32
C ALA A 17 -37.14 40.36 -41.06
N LEU A 18 -37.04 41.68 -41.25
CA LEU A 18 -35.80 42.42 -40.98
C LEU A 18 -35.45 42.45 -39.48
N ALA A 19 -36.45 42.61 -38.61
CA ALA A 19 -36.25 42.59 -37.15
C ALA A 19 -35.78 41.21 -36.65
N ILE A 20 -36.32 40.12 -37.20
CA ILE A 20 -35.90 38.76 -36.86
C ILE A 20 -34.47 38.47 -37.36
N CYS A 21 -34.10 38.98 -38.54
CA CYS A 21 -32.72 38.85 -39.05
C CYS A 21 -31.69 39.60 -38.19
N LEU A 22 -32.00 40.80 -37.71
CA LEU A 22 -31.10 41.57 -36.84
C LEU A 22 -30.93 40.93 -35.45
N LEU A 23 -32.00 40.36 -34.88
CA LEU A 23 -31.95 39.71 -33.58
C LEU A 23 -31.21 38.35 -33.62
N THR A 24 -31.31 37.62 -34.73
CA THR A 24 -30.56 36.36 -34.91
C THR A 24 -29.07 36.58 -35.19
N GLY A 25 -28.69 37.70 -35.80
CA GLY A 25 -27.29 38.06 -36.02
C GLY A 25 -26.48 38.34 -34.74
N MET A 26 -27.12 38.82 -33.66
CA MET A 26 -26.42 39.13 -32.40
C MET A 26 -26.31 37.93 -31.44
N ALA A 27 -27.08 36.86 -31.65
CA ALA A 27 -27.02 35.65 -30.81
C ALA A 27 -25.80 34.76 -31.13
N GLY A 28 -25.06 35.04 -32.21
CA GLY A 28 -23.86 34.32 -32.62
C GLY A 28 -22.53 34.91 -32.10
N CYS A 29 -22.54 36.09 -31.48
CA CYS A 29 -21.33 36.75 -31.00
C CYS A 29 -20.98 36.29 -29.59
N LYS A 30 -20.23 35.20 -29.47
CA LYS A 30 -19.49 34.94 -28.23
C LYS A 30 -18.43 36.02 -28.10
N LEU A 31 -18.55 36.92 -27.12
CA LEU A 31 -17.53 37.95 -26.87
C LEU A 31 -16.18 37.26 -26.63
N VAL A 32 -15.13 37.82 -27.23
CA VAL A 32 -13.76 37.34 -27.01
C VAL A 32 -13.44 37.48 -25.53
N ASP A 33 -13.18 36.36 -24.88
CA ASP A 33 -12.87 36.27 -23.45
C ASP A 33 -11.51 35.60 -23.25
N GLN A 34 -10.96 35.64 -22.03
CA GLN A 34 -9.70 34.98 -21.68
C GLN A 34 -9.74 33.47 -22.00
N LYS A 35 -10.93 32.84 -21.91
CA LYS A 35 -11.14 31.44 -22.30
C LYS A 35 -11.03 31.18 -23.80
N THR A 36 -11.15 32.22 -24.63
CA THR A 36 -10.93 32.14 -26.08
C THR A 36 -9.45 31.97 -26.42
N PHE A 37 -8.55 32.57 -25.63
CA PHE A 37 -7.10 32.47 -25.84
C PHE A 37 -6.45 31.37 -25.01
N ASN A 38 -6.97 31.11 -23.82
CA ASN A 38 -6.50 30.06 -22.93
C ASN A 38 -7.72 29.35 -22.34
N HIS A 39 -8.02 28.15 -22.82
CA HIS A 39 -9.16 27.37 -22.35
C HIS A 39 -9.14 27.11 -20.83
N SER A 40 -7.96 27.13 -20.21
CA SER A 40 -7.77 26.98 -18.77
C SER A 40 -7.77 28.31 -18.00
N ALA A 41 -8.16 29.43 -18.61
CA ALA A 41 -8.29 30.71 -17.91
C ALA A 41 -9.30 30.60 -16.77
N GLY A 42 -8.85 30.92 -15.55
CA GLY A 42 -9.62 30.78 -14.31
C GLY A 42 -9.60 29.39 -13.68
N VAL A 43 -8.89 28.42 -14.27
CA VAL A 43 -8.62 27.12 -13.62
C VAL A 43 -7.41 27.27 -12.71
N GLU A 44 -7.61 27.07 -11.41
CA GLU A 44 -6.53 27.07 -10.45
C GLU A 44 -5.52 25.96 -10.80
N PRO A 45 -4.22 26.26 -10.95
CA PRO A 45 -3.20 25.24 -11.18
C PRO A 45 -3.22 24.26 -10.00
N LYS A 46 -3.40 22.96 -10.30
CA LYS A 46 -3.24 21.92 -9.28
C LYS A 46 -1.74 21.69 -9.09
N PRO A 47 -1.14 22.02 -7.93
CA PRO A 47 0.27 21.73 -7.70
C PRO A 47 0.47 20.22 -7.77
N TYR A 48 1.45 19.79 -8.57
CA TYR A 48 1.87 18.40 -8.52
C TYR A 48 2.56 18.14 -7.18
N ILE A 49 1.93 17.33 -6.34
CA ILE A 49 2.55 16.80 -5.12
C ILE A 49 3.16 15.46 -5.52
N PRO A 50 4.50 15.32 -5.53
CA PRO A 50 5.11 14.04 -5.81
C PRO A 50 4.65 13.02 -4.78
N PRO A 51 4.47 11.74 -5.17
CA PRO A 51 4.17 10.70 -4.20
C PRO A 51 5.28 10.67 -3.14
N PRO A 52 4.96 10.33 -1.88
CA PRO A 52 5.98 10.11 -0.87
C PRO A 52 7.05 9.16 -1.39
N PRO A 53 8.33 9.40 -1.09
CA PRO A 53 9.38 8.44 -1.39
C PRO A 53 8.98 7.06 -0.83
N PRO A 54 9.30 5.96 -1.54
CA PRO A 54 9.15 4.63 -0.98
C PRO A 54 9.84 4.56 0.38
N GLY A 55 9.18 3.93 1.35
CA GLY A 55 9.75 3.74 2.67
C GLY A 55 11.06 2.94 2.62
N PRO A 56 11.88 3.00 3.68
CA PRO A 56 13.06 2.15 3.79
C PRO A 56 12.70 0.67 3.60
N PRO A 57 13.59 -0.14 3.00
CA PRO A 57 13.34 -1.57 2.87
C PRO A 57 13.21 -2.22 4.25
N PRO A 58 12.39 -3.29 4.37
CA PRO A 58 12.29 -4.05 5.61
C PRO A 58 13.67 -4.59 6.04
N VAL A 59 13.94 -4.56 7.34
CA VAL A 59 15.18 -5.11 7.90
C VAL A 59 15.15 -6.64 7.71
N PRO A 60 16.17 -7.25 7.09
CA PRO A 60 16.21 -8.69 6.92
C PRO A 60 16.38 -9.39 8.29
N PRO A 61 15.83 -10.61 8.44
CA PRO A 61 16.09 -11.41 9.63
C PRO A 61 17.58 -11.78 9.69
N LEU A 62 18.10 -11.87 10.92
CA LEU A 62 19.46 -12.36 11.17
C LEU A 62 19.57 -13.86 10.86
N ILE A 63 18.52 -14.61 11.18
CA ILE A 63 18.43 -16.06 10.96
C ILE A 63 17.04 -16.36 10.40
N GLU A 64 16.98 -17.21 9.39
CA GLU A 64 15.73 -17.78 8.87
C GLU A 64 15.85 -19.30 8.83
N LEU A 65 14.90 -19.98 9.47
CA LEU A 65 14.89 -21.43 9.63
C LEU A 65 13.51 -21.96 9.27
N VAL A 66 13.45 -22.82 8.26
CA VAL A 66 12.21 -23.53 7.91
C VAL A 66 11.98 -24.64 8.92
N ALA A 67 10.75 -24.76 9.42
CA ALA A 67 10.37 -25.77 10.40
C ALA A 67 10.69 -27.19 9.93
N GLY A 68 11.08 -28.06 10.87
CA GLY A 68 11.50 -29.42 10.59
C GLY A 68 12.90 -29.58 9.99
N THR A 69 13.67 -28.48 9.86
CA THR A 69 15.09 -28.59 9.49
C THR A 69 15.86 -29.32 10.61
N PRO A 70 16.63 -30.38 10.31
CA PRO A 70 17.34 -31.13 11.34
C PRO A 70 18.32 -30.25 12.13
N GLN A 71 18.36 -30.42 13.45
CA GLN A 71 19.21 -29.63 14.35
C GLN A 71 20.69 -29.66 13.98
N THR A 72 21.17 -30.78 13.43
CA THR A 72 22.55 -30.92 12.95
C THR A 72 22.92 -29.94 11.84
N GLN A 73 21.94 -29.35 11.14
CA GLN A 73 22.16 -28.42 10.04
C GLN A 73 22.14 -26.96 10.48
N TRP A 74 21.42 -26.62 11.56
CA TRP A 74 21.21 -25.22 11.95
C TRP A 74 21.82 -24.83 13.29
N LYS A 75 22.06 -25.79 14.21
CA LYS A 75 22.51 -25.50 15.59
C LYS A 75 23.80 -24.68 15.61
N ALA A 76 24.86 -25.19 14.97
CA ALA A 76 26.16 -24.53 14.95
C ALA A 76 26.14 -23.14 14.27
N PRO A 77 25.47 -22.95 13.11
CA PRO A 77 25.28 -21.60 12.55
C PRO A 77 24.55 -20.62 13.48
N VAL A 78 23.45 -21.04 14.13
CA VAL A 78 22.69 -20.18 15.05
C VAL A 78 23.57 -19.71 16.21
N ASP A 79 24.28 -20.66 16.81
CA ASP A 79 25.21 -20.41 17.91
C ASP A 79 26.35 -19.44 17.52
N GLN A 80 26.97 -19.64 16.35
CA GLN A 80 28.02 -18.76 15.85
C GLN A 80 27.50 -17.33 15.63
N ILE A 81 26.35 -17.20 14.98
CA ILE A 81 25.73 -15.90 14.67
C ILE A 81 25.31 -15.17 15.95
N ALA A 82 24.76 -15.88 16.93
CA ALA A 82 24.37 -15.31 18.22
C ALA A 82 25.58 -14.77 18.99
N ARG A 83 26.67 -15.55 19.05
CA ARG A 83 27.94 -15.10 19.64
C ARG A 83 28.51 -13.88 18.94
N GLU A 84 28.46 -13.86 17.61
CA GLU A 84 28.91 -12.71 16.84
C GLU A 84 28.07 -11.46 17.15
N ALA A 85 26.74 -11.59 17.17
CA ALA A 85 25.84 -10.48 17.53
C ALA A 85 26.13 -9.93 18.93
N LEU A 86 26.32 -10.80 19.92
CA LEU A 86 26.66 -10.42 21.30
C LEU A 86 28.04 -9.78 21.42
N SER A 87 29.01 -10.21 20.61
CA SER A 87 30.34 -9.59 20.57
C SER A 87 30.32 -8.18 20.00
N ARG A 88 29.39 -7.90 19.08
CA ARG A 88 29.17 -6.57 18.49
C ARG A 88 28.41 -5.65 19.44
N LYS A 89 27.36 -6.16 20.11
CA LYS A 89 26.51 -5.42 21.05
C LYS A 89 26.04 -6.37 22.17
N LYS A 90 26.49 -6.11 23.41
CA LYS A 90 26.21 -6.99 24.57
C LYS A 90 24.77 -6.93 25.11
N ASP A 91 24.05 -5.86 24.78
CA ASP A 91 22.66 -5.59 25.18
C ASP A 91 21.69 -5.72 24.00
N VAL A 92 22.04 -6.56 23.01
CA VAL A 92 21.16 -6.86 21.88
C VAL A 92 19.95 -7.67 22.33
N LEU A 93 18.76 -7.31 21.84
CA LEU A 93 17.55 -8.08 22.06
C LEU A 93 17.31 -8.99 20.86
N PHE A 94 17.28 -10.31 21.09
CA PHE A 94 16.89 -11.29 20.08
C PHE A 94 15.37 -11.47 20.10
N VAL A 95 14.74 -11.35 18.94
CA VAL A 95 13.30 -11.59 18.77
C VAL A 95 13.11 -12.80 17.87
N VAL A 96 12.69 -13.92 18.46
CA VAL A 96 12.37 -15.18 17.80
C VAL A 96 10.92 -15.15 17.35
N SER A 97 10.69 -14.93 16.05
CA SER A 97 9.37 -14.88 15.44
C SER A 97 9.02 -16.21 14.79
N CYS A 98 8.02 -16.90 15.33
CA CYS A 98 7.44 -18.12 14.79
C CYS A 98 6.31 -17.75 13.83
N LEU A 99 6.52 -18.01 12.54
CA LEU A 99 5.62 -17.60 11.47
C LEU A 99 4.99 -18.82 10.81
N VAL A 100 3.66 -18.80 10.63
CA VAL A 100 2.96 -19.80 9.82
C VAL A 100 2.25 -19.13 8.64
N PRO A 101 2.12 -19.81 7.49
CA PRO A 101 1.28 -19.32 6.41
C PRO A 101 -0.18 -19.22 6.88
N PRO A 102 -0.94 -18.19 6.48
CA PRO A 102 -2.35 -18.07 6.82
C PRO A 102 -3.14 -19.32 6.41
N GLN A 103 -3.99 -19.82 7.30
CA GLN A 103 -4.82 -21.00 7.04
C GLN A 103 -6.28 -20.61 6.82
N ALA A 104 -7.04 -21.50 6.15
CA ALA A 104 -8.47 -21.28 5.94
C ALA A 104 -9.31 -21.40 7.23
N ASN A 105 -8.78 -22.08 8.25
CA ASN A 105 -9.42 -22.31 9.54
C ASN A 105 -8.51 -21.83 10.68
N GLN A 106 -9.06 -21.03 11.58
CA GLN A 106 -8.39 -20.50 12.77
C GLN A 106 -7.86 -21.61 13.69
N ASP A 107 -8.57 -22.73 13.86
CA ASP A 107 -8.13 -23.82 14.73
C ASP A 107 -6.84 -24.50 14.20
N ASN A 108 -6.76 -24.65 12.87
CA ASN A 108 -5.58 -25.21 12.22
C ASN A 108 -4.39 -24.25 12.32
N GLU A 109 -4.65 -22.95 12.16
CA GLU A 109 -3.64 -21.91 12.30
C GLU A 109 -3.07 -21.86 13.73
N GLN A 110 -3.95 -21.87 14.74
CA GLN A 110 -3.54 -21.89 16.13
C GLN A 110 -2.76 -23.16 16.48
N SER A 111 -3.20 -24.32 15.99
CA SER A 111 -2.50 -25.59 16.20
C SER A 111 -1.10 -25.57 15.58
N ALA A 112 -0.96 -25.07 14.34
CA ALA A 112 0.33 -24.95 13.66
C ALA A 112 1.27 -23.97 14.37
N LEU A 113 0.76 -22.84 14.87
CA LEU A 113 1.54 -21.89 15.66
C LEU A 113 2.03 -22.53 16.96
N LEU A 114 1.15 -23.23 17.68
CA LEU A 114 1.51 -23.90 18.93
C LEU A 114 2.56 -24.98 18.71
N GLU A 115 2.43 -25.78 17.65
CA GLU A 115 3.41 -26.79 17.27
C GLU A 115 4.77 -26.14 16.98
N LEU A 116 4.80 -25.11 16.14
CA LEU A 116 6.03 -24.40 15.78
C LEU A 116 6.73 -23.80 17.01
N VAL A 117 5.97 -23.16 17.90
CA VAL A 117 6.48 -22.55 19.13
C VAL A 117 7.05 -23.62 20.08
N GLN A 118 6.33 -24.72 20.30
CA GLN A 118 6.71 -25.73 21.28
C GLN A 118 7.93 -26.57 20.84
N HIS A 119 8.15 -26.68 19.53
CA HIS A 119 9.26 -27.41 18.93
C HIS A 119 10.37 -26.46 18.47
N ASP A 120 10.38 -26.07 17.19
CA ASP A 120 11.50 -25.37 16.57
C ASP A 120 11.75 -24.00 17.21
N GLY A 121 10.70 -23.23 17.53
CA GLY A 121 10.82 -21.91 18.18
C GLY A 121 11.55 -21.98 19.51
N ARG A 122 11.12 -22.88 20.40
CA ARG A 122 11.77 -23.10 21.70
C ARG A 122 13.18 -23.67 21.56
N ALA A 123 13.43 -24.55 20.58
CA ALA A 123 14.77 -25.09 20.34
C ALA A 123 15.76 -24.00 19.89
N VAL A 124 15.33 -23.08 19.01
CA VAL A 124 16.14 -21.93 18.59
C VAL A 124 16.34 -20.96 19.75
N MET A 125 15.30 -20.64 20.52
CA MET A 125 15.41 -19.80 21.72
C MET A 125 16.43 -20.36 22.71
N GLN A 126 16.38 -21.67 22.99
CA GLN A 126 17.35 -22.32 23.87
C GLN A 126 18.77 -22.24 23.31
N GLU A 127 18.96 -22.41 22.00
CA GLU A 127 20.29 -22.29 21.40
C GLU A 127 20.88 -20.89 21.54
N LEU A 128 20.06 -19.83 21.42
CA LEU A 128 20.50 -18.46 21.66
C LEU A 128 20.97 -18.26 23.10
N ILE A 129 20.26 -18.83 24.06
CA ILE A 129 20.62 -18.80 25.48
C ILE A 129 21.92 -19.57 25.73
N ASP A 130 22.03 -20.78 25.17
CA ASP A 130 23.23 -21.61 25.26
C ASP A 130 24.46 -20.92 24.61
N ALA A 131 24.23 -20.13 23.56
CA ALA A 131 25.25 -19.31 22.92
C ALA A 131 25.72 -18.11 23.77
N GLY A 132 25.00 -17.79 24.86
CA GLY A 132 25.37 -16.78 25.85
C GLY A 132 24.40 -15.60 25.96
N ALA A 133 23.26 -15.61 25.26
CA ALA A 133 22.25 -14.58 25.42
C ALA A 133 21.52 -14.75 26.78
N PRO A 134 21.46 -13.71 27.63
CA PRO A 134 20.62 -13.75 28.83
C PRO A 134 19.15 -13.99 28.46
N GLU A 135 18.41 -14.76 29.27
CA GLU A 135 16.99 -15.03 29.04
C GLU A 135 16.13 -13.75 28.84
N PRO A 136 16.33 -12.65 29.59
CA PRO A 136 15.61 -11.39 29.35
C PRO A 136 15.92 -10.70 28.02
N GLN A 137 16.98 -11.13 27.31
CA GLN A 137 17.35 -10.63 25.98
C GLN A 137 16.84 -11.52 24.85
N VAL A 138 16.01 -12.53 25.14
CA VAL A 138 15.42 -13.39 24.12
C VAL A 138 13.90 -13.38 24.26
N GLU A 139 13.23 -12.72 23.32
CA GLU A 139 11.77 -12.67 23.22
C GLU A 139 11.28 -13.64 22.16
N MET A 140 10.13 -14.26 22.40
CA MET A 140 9.46 -15.10 21.42
C MET A 140 8.09 -14.54 21.07
N SER A 141 7.80 -14.44 19.77
CA SER A 141 6.50 -14.05 19.24
C SER A 141 6.03 -15.09 18.22
N ALA A 142 4.72 -15.19 18.03
CA ALA A 142 4.13 -16.14 17.09
C ALA A 142 2.95 -15.48 16.39
N MET A 143 2.93 -15.53 15.06
CA MET A 143 1.83 -14.94 14.27
C MET A 143 1.72 -15.58 12.88
N PRO A 144 0.53 -15.52 12.25
CA PRO A 144 0.39 -15.81 10.84
C PRO A 144 1.07 -14.73 9.99
N ASP A 145 1.72 -15.12 8.91
CA ASP A 145 2.41 -14.19 7.99
C ASP A 145 2.28 -14.69 6.55
N SER A 146 1.71 -13.84 5.68
CA SER A 146 1.50 -14.16 4.27
C SER A 146 2.78 -14.15 3.42
N SER A 147 3.90 -13.66 3.97
CA SER A 147 5.21 -13.69 3.32
C SER A 147 5.88 -15.06 3.37
N VAL A 148 5.41 -15.97 4.25
CA VAL A 148 5.96 -17.33 4.36
C VAL A 148 5.03 -18.36 3.71
N THR A 149 5.62 -19.34 3.05
CA THR A 149 4.89 -20.45 2.41
C THR A 149 4.96 -21.75 3.21
N LYS A 150 5.80 -21.78 4.25
CA LYS A 150 5.97 -22.89 5.19
C LYS A 150 6.14 -22.32 6.60
N PRO A 151 5.81 -23.08 7.67
CA PRO A 151 6.16 -22.69 9.02
C PRO A 151 7.66 -22.39 9.12
N THR A 152 8.01 -21.23 9.67
CA THR A 152 9.36 -20.66 9.62
C THR A 152 9.65 -19.91 10.92
N VAL A 153 10.83 -20.11 11.49
CA VAL A 153 11.35 -19.33 12.60
C VAL A 153 12.30 -18.28 12.03
N ARG A 154 12.04 -17.00 12.32
CA ARG A 154 12.94 -15.89 12.00
C ARG A 154 13.48 -15.29 13.27
N VAL A 155 14.78 -15.01 13.32
CA VAL A 155 15.39 -14.29 14.44
C VAL A 155 15.77 -12.90 13.99
N TYR A 156 15.30 -11.89 14.72
CA TYR A 156 15.68 -10.49 14.53
C TYR A 156 16.51 -10.00 15.72
N VAL A 157 17.26 -8.91 15.50
CA VAL A 157 18.04 -8.25 16.55
C VAL A 157 17.65 -6.77 16.66
N ARG A 158 17.59 -6.25 17.89
CA ARG A 158 17.28 -4.84 18.20
C ARG A 158 18.31 -4.21 19.15
#